data_AF-A0A653C2V1-F1
#
_entry.id   AF-A0A653C2V1-F1
#
_cell.length_a   1.000
_cell.length_b   1.000
_cell.length_c   1.000
_cell.angle_alpha   90.00
_cell.angle_beta   90.00
_cell.angle_gamma   90.00
#
_symmetry.space_group_name_H-M   'P 1'
#
loop_
_entity.id
_entity.type
_entity.pdbx_description
1 polymer ?
#
loop_
_entity_poly.entity_id
_entity_poly.type
_entity_poly.pdbx_seq_one_letter_code
_entity_poly.pdbx_strand_id
1 'polypeptide(L)'
;MPEYELEEILGPAYNARYMSLTPPPPEDESRLGAKRGIVSDAVDFYVAHDLEVEIETRPAWAVTNHVEAAREQSFRFKRDLDYSQEWHCKQRIKWLDLGPDYFPRYLKSVECLSETCWFNIYKCRPRSFAVKLLKRRRDRCTAAPDDDRIGSSGLPRELRELWVWEERAVTFCCDCGI
;
A
#
# COMPACT_ATOMS: atom_id res chain seq x y z
N MET A 1 24.84 -4.69 3.10
CA MET A 1 24.09 -5.45 4.13
C MET A 1 22.93 -6.17 3.43
N PRO A 2 22.68 -7.46 3.69
CA PRO A 2 21.59 -8.17 3.04
C PRO A 2 20.21 -7.62 3.45
N GLU A 3 19.22 -7.70 2.56
CA GLU A 3 17.90 -7.07 2.74
C GLU A 3 17.17 -7.56 4.01
N TYR A 4 17.33 -8.82 4.40
CA TYR A 4 16.69 -9.38 5.60
C TYR A 4 17.12 -8.69 6.90
N GLU A 5 18.39 -8.24 7.02
CA GLU A 5 18.87 -7.53 8.20
C GLU A 5 18.31 -6.10 8.24
N LEU A 6 18.15 -5.48 7.06
CA LEU A 6 17.52 -4.17 6.95
C LEU A 6 16.04 -4.22 7.33
N GLU A 7 15.33 -5.29 6.96
CA GLU A 7 13.94 -5.53 7.37
C GLU A 7 13.82 -5.70 8.89
N GLU A 8 14.74 -6.46 9.51
CA GLU A 8 14.77 -6.66 10.96
C GLU A 8 15.02 -5.34 11.71
N ILE A 9 15.96 -4.51 11.24
CA ILE A 9 16.25 -3.19 11.82
C ILE A 9 15.05 -2.24 11.66
N LEU A 10 14.34 -2.31 10.53
CA LEU A 10 13.12 -1.54 10.31
C LEU A 10 12.01 -1.95 11.27
N GLY A 11 11.84 -3.25 11.50
CA GLY A 11 10.89 -3.81 12.44
C GLY A 11 9.53 -3.07 12.42
N PRO A 12 9.15 -2.38 13.52
CA PRO A 12 7.86 -1.70 13.63
C PRO A 12 7.74 -0.40 12.83
N ALA A 13 8.85 0.16 12.33
CA ALA A 13 8.85 1.36 11.50
C ALA A 13 8.39 1.09 10.06
N TYR A 14 8.45 -0.18 9.61
CA TYR A 14 7.95 -0.56 8.29
C TYR A 14 6.42 -0.53 8.23
N ASN A 15 5.89 0.18 7.24
CA ASN A 15 4.45 0.22 6.99
C ASN A 15 4.14 -0.09 5.52
N ALA A 16 3.69 -1.32 5.25
CA ALA A 16 3.35 -1.81 3.92
C ALA A 16 2.23 -1.02 3.21
N ARG A 17 1.50 -0.15 3.92
CA ARG A 17 0.51 0.75 3.30
C ARG A 17 1.19 1.89 2.53
N TYR A 18 2.37 2.31 2.97
CA TYR A 18 3.07 3.50 2.48
C TYR A 18 4.49 3.23 1.97
N MET A 19 5.01 2.01 2.15
CA MET A 19 6.34 1.60 1.74
C MET A 19 6.29 0.31 0.95
N SER A 20 7.17 0.14 -0.04
CA SER A 20 7.39 -1.15 -0.71
C SER A 20 8.86 -1.38 -1.05
N LEU A 21 9.23 -2.66 -1.08
CA LEU A 21 10.56 -3.13 -1.51
C LEU A 21 10.61 -3.34 -3.02
N THR A 22 9.51 -3.83 -3.59
CA THR A 22 9.35 -4.02 -5.03
C THR A 22 8.82 -2.77 -5.71
N PRO A 23 9.20 -2.54 -6.98
CA PRO A 23 8.65 -1.45 -7.76
C PRO A 23 7.13 -1.58 -7.84
N PRO A 24 6.39 -0.47 -7.68
CA PRO A 24 4.95 -0.48 -7.91
C PRO A 24 4.66 -0.81 -9.38
N PRO A 25 3.49 -1.40 -9.68
CA PRO A 25 3.07 -1.59 -11.06
C PRO A 25 3.03 -0.22 -11.78
N PRO A 26 3.34 -0.19 -13.09
CA PRO A 26 3.29 1.05 -13.86
C PRO A 26 1.90 1.69 -13.73
N GLU A 27 1.86 3.02 -13.65
CA GLU A 27 0.64 3.79 -13.52
C GLU A 27 -0.18 3.66 -14.81
N ASP A 28 -1.09 2.70 -14.88
CA ASP A 28 -2.21 2.76 -15.83
C ASP A 28 -3.08 3.95 -15.40
N GLU A 29 -3.17 4.99 -16.24
CA GLU A 29 -3.92 6.25 -16.02
C GLU A 29 -5.44 6.08 -15.76
N SER A 30 -5.94 4.86 -15.58
CA SER A 30 -7.37 4.55 -15.53
C SER A 30 -7.82 3.92 -14.20
N ARG A 31 -7.02 4.01 -13.14
CA ARG A 31 -7.38 3.39 -11.84
C ARG A 31 -7.40 4.40 -10.71
N LEU A 32 -8.41 5.29 -10.75
CA LEU A 32 -9.06 5.74 -9.52
C LEU A 32 -9.54 4.48 -8.78
N GLY A 33 -8.72 3.93 -7.90
CA GLY A 33 -9.09 2.83 -7.01
C GLY A 33 -9.30 1.44 -7.64
N ALA A 34 -8.93 1.16 -8.88
CA ALA A 34 -9.29 -0.13 -9.47
C ALA A 34 -8.41 -1.29 -8.96
N LYS A 35 -9.01 -2.14 -8.13
CA LYS A 35 -8.55 -3.52 -7.89
C LYS A 35 -9.46 -4.50 -8.62
N ARG A 36 -8.87 -5.15 -9.62
CA ARG A 36 -9.25 -6.40 -10.32
C ARG A 36 -10.38 -6.26 -11.36
N GLY A 37 -10.19 -7.05 -12.42
CA GLY A 37 -10.87 -6.97 -13.72
C GLY A 37 -12.39 -7.02 -13.65
N ILE A 38 -12.99 -6.23 -14.54
CA ILE A 38 -14.41 -6.19 -14.83
C ILE A 38 -14.74 -7.37 -15.76
N VAL A 39 -15.65 -8.24 -15.33
CA VAL A 39 -16.51 -9.01 -16.25
C VAL A 39 -17.85 -8.28 -16.23
N SER A 40 -18.31 -7.88 -17.41
CA SER A 40 -19.44 -6.98 -17.65
C SER A 40 -20.83 -7.63 -17.47
N ASP A 41 -20.93 -8.69 -16.67
CA ASP A 41 -22.16 -9.47 -16.52
C ASP A 41 -22.47 -9.61 -15.02
N ALA A 42 -22.96 -8.52 -14.43
CA ALA A 42 -23.36 -8.48 -13.03
C ALA A 42 -24.89 -8.58 -12.96
N VAL A 43 -25.37 -9.69 -12.44
CA VAL A 43 -26.80 -9.91 -12.15
C VAL A 43 -27.20 -9.03 -10.96
N ASP A 44 -28.30 -8.30 -11.10
CA ASP A 44 -28.81 -7.37 -10.11
C ASP A 44 -29.25 -8.06 -8.80
N PHE A 45 -29.33 -7.26 -7.73
CA PHE A 45 -29.71 -7.69 -6.37
C PHE A 45 -31.08 -8.39 -6.28
N TYR A 46 -31.94 -8.22 -7.28
CA TYR A 46 -33.19 -8.96 -7.38
C TYR A 46 -32.91 -10.29 -8.08
N VAL A 47 -33.01 -11.38 -7.31
CA VAL A 47 -32.95 -12.75 -7.84
C VAL A 47 -34.10 -12.89 -8.85
N ALA A 48 -33.78 -12.88 -10.13
CA ALA A 48 -34.73 -13.27 -11.16
C ALA A 48 -35.02 -14.78 -10.99
N HIS A 49 -36.25 -15.20 -11.31
CA HIS A 49 -36.76 -16.57 -11.11
C HIS A 49 -35.93 -17.67 -11.78
N ASP A 50 -34.99 -17.31 -12.66
CA ASP A 50 -34.04 -18.19 -13.33
C ASP A 50 -32.81 -18.55 -12.48
N LEU A 51 -32.64 -17.93 -11.31
CA LEU A 51 -31.54 -18.21 -10.37
C LEU A 51 -32.01 -18.81 -9.03
N GLU A 52 -33.08 -19.60 -9.05
CA GLU A 52 -33.53 -20.36 -7.89
C GLU A 52 -32.53 -21.49 -7.58
N VAL A 53 -31.74 -21.30 -6.51
CA VAL A 53 -30.83 -22.34 -5.99
C VAL A 53 -31.61 -23.27 -5.07
N GLU A 54 -31.72 -24.55 -5.41
CA GLU A 54 -32.31 -25.56 -4.53
C GLU A 54 -31.50 -25.66 -3.24
N ILE A 55 -32.15 -25.36 -2.12
CA ILE A 55 -31.56 -25.47 -0.79
C ILE A 55 -31.43 -26.95 -0.45
N GLU A 56 -30.19 -27.45 -0.40
CA GLU A 56 -29.95 -28.84 0.01
C GLU A 56 -30.44 -29.09 1.45
N THR A 57 -31.08 -30.23 1.68
CA THR A 57 -31.63 -30.64 2.98
C THR A 57 -30.58 -31.11 3.99
N ARG A 58 -29.29 -30.96 3.68
CA ARG A 58 -28.21 -31.36 4.59
C ARG A 58 -28.01 -30.30 5.67
N PRO A 59 -27.81 -30.72 6.92
CA PRO A 59 -27.57 -29.75 7.99
C PRO A 59 -26.21 -29.05 7.78
N ALA A 60 -26.17 -27.74 8.03
CA ALA A 60 -25.03 -26.86 7.71
C ALA A 60 -23.69 -27.28 8.34
N TRP A 61 -23.70 -28.09 9.40
CA TRP A 61 -22.51 -28.60 10.08
C TRP A 61 -21.92 -29.88 9.45
N ALA A 62 -22.59 -30.46 8.45
CA ALA A 62 -22.08 -31.61 7.70
C ALA A 62 -21.09 -31.21 6.57
N VAL A 63 -20.84 -29.90 6.38
CA VAL A 63 -19.86 -29.40 5.41
C VAL A 63 -18.46 -29.57 6.00
N THR A 64 -17.71 -30.53 5.51
CA THR A 64 -16.36 -30.86 6.02
C THR A 64 -15.27 -29.90 5.54
N ASN A 65 -15.51 -29.18 4.43
CA ASN A 65 -14.59 -28.18 3.87
C ASN A 65 -15.31 -26.85 3.60
N HIS A 66 -15.55 -26.07 4.66
CA HIS A 66 -16.12 -24.71 4.55
C HIS A 66 -15.31 -23.76 3.65
N VAL A 67 -14.03 -24.08 3.41
CA VAL A 67 -13.10 -23.29 2.57
C VAL A 67 -13.35 -23.50 1.07
N GLU A 68 -13.76 -24.70 0.64
CA GLU A 68 -14.03 -24.99 -0.78
C GLU A 68 -15.44 -24.49 -1.18
N ALA A 69 -16.45 -24.70 -0.33
CA ALA A 69 -17.82 -24.21 -0.57
C ALA A 69 -17.91 -22.67 -0.65
N ALA A 70 -17.15 -21.95 0.18
CA ALA A 70 -17.07 -20.48 0.11
C ALA A 70 -16.30 -19.99 -1.13
N ARG A 71 -15.46 -20.84 -1.73
CA ARG A 71 -14.67 -20.52 -2.92
C ARG A 71 -15.53 -20.50 -4.19
N GLU A 72 -16.54 -21.37 -4.27
CA GLU A 72 -17.47 -21.44 -5.41
C GLU A 72 -18.55 -20.34 -5.38
N GLN A 73 -18.93 -19.86 -4.18
CA GLN A 73 -20.02 -18.88 -4.03
C GLN A 73 -19.56 -17.42 -3.85
N SER A 74 -18.26 -17.14 -3.87
CA SER A 74 -17.74 -15.80 -3.56
C SER A 74 -17.50 -14.91 -4.77
N PHE A 75 -18.46 -14.85 -5.70
CA PHE A 75 -18.61 -13.67 -6.53
C PHE A 75 -19.28 -12.55 -5.72
N ARG A 76 -18.52 -11.95 -4.80
CA ARG A 76 -18.91 -10.66 -4.21
C ARG A 76 -18.74 -9.58 -5.27
N PHE A 77 -19.76 -9.39 -6.10
CA PHE A 77 -19.90 -8.22 -6.94
C PHE A 77 -19.95 -6.97 -6.06
N LYS A 78 -18.88 -6.17 -6.08
CA LYS A 78 -18.90 -4.83 -5.48
C LYS A 78 -19.44 -3.87 -6.54
N ARG A 79 -20.52 -3.16 -6.21
CA ARG A 79 -21.00 -2.04 -7.01
C ARG A 79 -19.90 -0.98 -7.10
N ASP A 80 -19.39 -0.75 -8.29
CA ASP A 80 -18.51 0.37 -8.59
C ASP A 80 -19.39 1.60 -8.81
N LEU A 81 -19.79 2.24 -7.71
CA LEU A 81 -20.30 3.61 -7.79
C LEU A 81 -19.08 4.49 -7.93
N ASP A 82 -19.00 5.26 -9.03
CA ASP A 82 -18.04 6.36 -9.17
C ASP A 82 -18.32 7.38 -8.05
N TYR A 83 -17.61 7.22 -6.92
CA TYR A 83 -17.72 8.07 -5.75
C TYR A 83 -17.05 9.44 -5.95
N SER A 84 -16.86 9.93 -7.18
CA SER A 84 -16.34 11.28 -7.45
C SER A 84 -17.37 12.40 -7.20
N GLN A 85 -18.16 12.24 -6.13
CA GLN A 85 -19.12 13.24 -5.66
C GLN A 85 -18.41 14.57 -5.38
N GLU A 86 -19.05 15.68 -5.73
CA GLU A 86 -18.50 17.05 -5.60
C GLU A 86 -18.14 17.45 -4.16
N TRP A 87 -18.62 16.70 -3.16
CA TRP A 87 -18.28 16.94 -1.76
C TRP A 87 -16.99 16.27 -1.29
N HIS A 88 -16.43 15.33 -2.04
CA HIS A 88 -15.18 14.65 -1.68
C HIS A 88 -13.96 15.32 -2.32
N CYS A 89 -12.82 15.30 -1.61
CA CYS A 89 -11.55 15.72 -2.17
C CYS A 89 -11.03 14.69 -3.17
N LYS A 90 -10.85 15.09 -4.43
CA LYS A 90 -10.23 14.27 -5.46
C LYS A 90 -8.73 14.14 -5.15
N GLN A 91 -8.22 12.93 -5.22
CA GLN A 91 -6.82 12.63 -4.91
C GLN A 91 -6.27 11.54 -5.82
N ARG A 92 -4.97 11.60 -6.11
CA ARG A 92 -4.24 10.55 -6.84
C ARG A 92 -3.16 9.95 -5.96
N ILE A 93 -3.00 8.63 -6.06
CA ILE A 93 -1.87 7.93 -5.45
C ILE A 93 -0.68 8.10 -6.37
N LYS A 94 0.47 8.43 -5.79
CA LYS A 94 1.74 8.55 -6.49
C LYS A 94 2.80 7.74 -5.77
N TRP A 95 3.55 6.95 -6.51
CA TRP A 95 4.71 6.27 -5.96
C TRP A 95 5.98 7.08 -6.25
N LEU A 96 6.84 7.18 -5.24
CA LEU A 96 8.10 7.88 -5.28
C LEU A 96 9.23 6.84 -5.14
N ASP A 97 10.11 6.81 -6.12
CA ASP A 97 11.35 6.03 -6.07
C ASP A 97 12.46 6.89 -5.43
N LEU A 98 12.96 6.43 -4.28
CA LEU A 98 14.05 7.10 -3.57
C LEU A 98 15.44 6.70 -4.07
N GLY A 99 15.53 5.63 -4.87
CA GLY A 99 16.78 5.06 -5.35
C GLY A 99 17.38 4.00 -4.42
N PRO A 100 18.51 3.40 -4.82
CA PRO A 100 19.11 2.25 -4.14
C PRO A 100 19.77 2.58 -2.79
N ASP A 101 19.86 3.87 -2.44
CA ASP A 101 20.43 4.32 -1.16
C ASP A 101 19.42 4.38 -0.03
N TYR A 102 18.15 4.10 -0.30
CA TYR A 102 17.10 4.13 0.68
C TYR A 102 16.47 2.76 0.82
N PHE A 103 16.15 2.42 2.07
CA PHE A 103 15.47 1.19 2.40
C PHE A 103 14.31 1.48 3.38
N PRO A 104 13.05 1.15 3.03
CA PRO A 104 12.57 0.67 1.72
C PRO A 104 12.71 1.72 0.60
N ARG A 105 12.91 1.26 -0.64
CA ARG A 105 13.19 2.14 -1.80
C ARG A 105 11.98 2.95 -2.27
N TYR A 106 10.79 2.36 -2.24
CA TYR A 106 9.60 2.98 -2.82
C TYR A 106 8.66 3.48 -1.72
N LEU A 107 8.23 4.73 -1.87
CA LEU A 107 7.26 5.37 -0.98
C LEU A 107 5.96 5.68 -1.72
N LYS A 108 4.84 5.42 -1.07
CA LYS A 108 3.52 5.77 -1.58
C LYS A 108 3.04 7.05 -0.93
N SER A 109 2.84 8.09 -1.73
CA SER A 109 2.24 9.36 -1.32
C SER A 109 0.92 9.59 -2.05
N VAL A 110 0.15 10.55 -1.55
CA VAL A 110 -1.11 11.02 -2.16
C VAL A 110 -0.95 12.48 -2.57
N GLU A 111 -1.42 12.83 -3.76
CA GLU A 111 -1.50 14.21 -4.24
C GLU A 111 -2.98 14.62 -4.37
N CYS A 112 -3.33 15.79 -3.82
CA CYS A 112 -4.67 16.34 -3.93
C CYS A 112 -4.86 16.98 -5.30
N LEU A 113 -5.92 16.59 -6.01
CA LEU A 113 -6.29 17.12 -7.32
C LEU A 113 -7.31 18.25 -7.23
N SER A 114 -8.17 18.23 -6.21
CA SER A 114 -9.11 19.30 -5.92
C SER A 114 -8.61 20.20 -4.81
N GLU A 115 -8.83 21.51 -4.94
CA GLU A 115 -8.52 22.49 -3.91
C GLU A 115 -9.70 22.73 -2.95
N THR A 116 -10.91 22.48 -3.44
CA THR A 116 -12.16 22.71 -2.73
C THR A 116 -12.98 21.44 -2.59
N CYS A 117 -13.85 21.41 -1.58
CA CYS A 117 -14.79 20.33 -1.31
C CYS A 117 -16.11 20.89 -0.76
N TRP A 118 -17.11 20.02 -0.63
CA TRP A 118 -18.46 20.37 -0.18
C TRP A 118 -19.04 21.56 -0.95
N PHE A 119 -19.22 21.41 -2.27
CA PHE A 119 -19.75 22.46 -3.14
C PHE A 119 -18.99 23.80 -3.05
N ASN A 120 -17.66 23.74 -2.98
CA ASN A 120 -16.77 24.90 -2.84
C ASN A 120 -16.86 25.70 -1.53
N ILE A 121 -17.42 25.11 -0.48
CA ILE A 121 -17.54 25.76 0.84
C ILE A 121 -16.28 25.53 1.69
N TYR A 122 -15.67 24.35 1.59
CA TYR A 122 -14.47 23.97 2.36
C TYR A 122 -13.26 23.76 1.46
N LYS A 123 -12.07 23.67 2.08
CA LYS A 123 -10.80 23.46 1.37
C LYS A 123 -10.29 22.05 1.58
N CYS A 124 -9.76 21.47 0.52
CA CYS A 124 -9.01 20.22 0.57
C CYS A 124 -7.58 20.50 1.01
N ARG A 125 -7.14 19.85 2.10
CA ARG A 125 -5.76 19.97 2.58
C ARG A 125 -5.08 18.60 2.59
N PRO A 126 -3.83 18.51 2.12
CA PRO A 126 -3.05 17.28 2.25
C PRO A 126 -2.74 17.02 3.72
N ARG A 127 -2.95 15.79 4.18
CA ARG A 127 -2.53 15.32 5.51
C ARG A 127 -1.27 14.49 5.35
N SER A 128 -0.18 14.94 6.00
CA SER A 128 1.12 14.28 5.96
C SER A 128 1.54 13.79 7.34
N PHE A 129 2.29 12.71 7.36
CA PHE A 129 2.97 12.19 8.56
C PHE A 129 4.41 11.81 8.21
N ALA A 130 5.27 11.71 9.22
CA ALA A 130 6.67 11.35 9.02
C ALA A 130 6.85 9.83 9.10
N VAL A 131 7.56 9.27 8.13
CA VAL A 131 8.01 7.88 8.14
C VAL A 131 9.52 7.80 8.36
N LYS A 132 9.97 6.76 9.06
CA LYS A 132 11.41 6.49 9.26
C LYS A 132 11.91 5.54 8.18
N LEU A 133 13.05 5.90 7.59
CA LEU A 133 13.71 5.18 6.51
C LEU A 133 15.16 4.97 6.87
N LEU A 134 15.79 3.94 6.30
CA LEU A 134 17.22 3.74 6.38
C LEU A 134 17.86 4.34 5.13
N LYS A 135 18.82 5.24 5.32
CA LYS A 135 19.61 5.83 4.23
C LYS A 135 21.05 5.39 4.32
N ARG A 136 21.60 4.96 3.20
CA ARG A 136 23.01 4.63 3.05
C ARG A 136 23.87 5.90 3.07
N ARG A 137 24.82 5.96 4.00
CA ARG A 137 25.77 7.07 4.09
C ARG A 137 26.91 6.89 3.07
N ARG A 138 27.04 7.79 2.09
CA ARG A 138 28.14 7.77 1.11
C ARG A 138 29.20 8.86 1.35
N ASP A 139 28.86 9.89 2.12
CA ASP A 139 29.60 11.17 2.09
C ASP A 139 30.65 11.31 3.20
N ARG A 140 30.78 10.31 4.09
CA ARG A 140 31.80 10.28 5.15
C ARG A 140 32.31 8.86 5.39
N CYS A 141 33.57 8.63 5.06
CA CYS A 141 34.31 7.44 5.48
C CYS A 141 34.59 7.53 6.98
N THR A 142 33.84 6.82 7.81
CA THR A 142 34.20 6.63 9.22
C THR A 142 35.19 5.48 9.33
N ALA A 143 36.30 5.66 10.02
CA ALA A 143 37.19 4.57 10.35
C ALA A 143 36.39 3.54 11.18
N ALA A 144 36.17 2.35 10.61
CA ALA A 144 35.59 1.25 11.35
C ALA A 144 36.51 0.96 12.55
N PRO A 145 36.02 0.98 13.80
CA PRO A 145 36.80 0.48 14.93
C PRO A 145 37.16 -0.99 14.67
N ASP A 146 38.33 -1.43 15.17
CA ASP A 146 38.88 -2.79 15.02
C ASP A 146 37.97 -3.90 15.59
N ASP A 147 36.88 -3.54 16.28
CA ASP A 147 35.90 -4.51 16.74
C ASP A 147 34.95 -4.90 15.60
N ASP A 148 35.02 -6.17 15.21
CA ASP A 148 34.46 -6.79 14.01
C ASP A 148 32.93 -6.81 13.87
N ARG A 149 32.22 -5.93 14.59
CA ARG A 149 30.76 -5.99 14.78
C ARG A 149 29.94 -4.98 14.00
N ILE A 150 30.57 -4.10 13.21
CA ILE A 150 29.83 -3.14 12.38
C ILE A 150 29.62 -3.74 10.99
N GLY A 151 28.49 -4.42 10.80
CA GLY A 151 28.11 -5.10 9.56
C GLY A 151 28.00 -6.62 9.73
N SER A 152 27.37 -7.29 8.78
CA SER A 152 27.24 -8.75 8.79
C SER A 152 28.62 -9.42 8.82
N SER A 153 28.78 -10.39 9.72
CA SER A 153 30.05 -11.09 9.94
C SER A 153 30.50 -11.80 8.66
N GLY A 154 31.64 -11.38 8.10
CA GLY A 154 32.24 -11.98 6.91
C GLY A 154 32.34 -11.09 5.66
N LEU A 155 31.86 -9.85 5.69
CA LEU A 155 32.01 -8.93 4.55
C LEU A 155 33.23 -7.98 4.70
N PRO A 156 34.00 -7.74 3.62
CA PRO A 156 35.10 -6.78 3.55
C PRO A 156 34.72 -5.37 4.06
N ARG A 157 35.71 -4.64 4.60
CA ARG A 157 35.57 -3.29 5.18
C ARG A 157 34.89 -2.26 4.25
N GLU A 158 34.99 -2.45 2.94
CA GLU A 158 34.38 -1.63 1.88
C GLU A 158 32.86 -1.87 1.72
N LEU A 159 32.35 -3.01 2.22
CA LEU A 159 30.95 -3.43 2.15
C LEU A 159 30.20 -3.29 3.49
N ARG A 160 30.85 -2.78 4.55
CA ARG A 160 30.24 -2.40 5.83
C ARG A 160 29.44 -1.11 5.67
N GLU A 161 28.29 -1.20 5.02
CA GLU A 161 27.38 -0.07 4.76
C GLU A 161 26.82 0.49 6.07
N LEU A 162 27.14 1.76 6.39
CA LEU A 162 26.57 2.46 7.53
C LEU A 162 25.20 3.04 7.13
N TRP A 163 24.13 2.38 7.57
CA TRP A 163 22.75 2.85 7.40
C TRP A 163 22.38 3.80 8.54
N VAL A 164 21.76 4.93 8.20
CA VAL A 164 21.34 5.96 9.15
C VAL A 164 19.84 6.20 9.02
N TRP A 165 19.17 6.40 10.15
CA TRP A 165 17.76 6.76 10.18
C TRP A 165 17.52 8.16 9.60
N GLU A 166 16.64 8.26 8.61
CA GLU A 166 16.14 9.51 8.05
C GLU A 166 14.61 9.55 8.18
N GLU A 167 14.08 10.70 8.59
CA GLU A 167 12.63 10.93 8.65
C GLU A 167 12.17 11.67 7.39
N ARG A 168 11.11 11.16 6.76
CA ARG A 168 10.56 11.75 5.53
C ARG A 168 9.05 11.92 5.63
N ALA A 169 8.54 13.08 5.24
CA ALA A 169 7.12 13.36 5.22
C ALA A 169 6.44 12.70 4.02
N VAL A 170 5.32 12.02 4.26
CA VAL A 170 4.49 11.36 3.25
C VAL A 170 3.03 11.80 3.45
N THR A 171 2.38 12.22 2.37
CA THR A 171 0.96 12.57 2.37
C THR A 171 0.11 11.30 2.26
N PHE A 172 -0.80 11.06 3.20
CA PHE A 172 -1.58 9.83 3.24
C PHE A 172 -3.02 9.98 2.75
N CYS A 173 -3.60 11.19 2.86
CA CYS A 173 -4.92 11.51 2.31
C CYS A 173 -5.08 13.02 2.14
N CYS A 174 -6.14 13.38 1.41
CA CYS A 174 -6.67 14.74 1.36
C CYS A 174 -7.92 14.81 2.24
N ASP A 175 -7.93 15.77 3.16
CA ASP A 175 -9.00 15.96 4.12
C ASP A 175 -9.79 17.23 3.78
N CYS A 176 -11.12 17.16 3.96
CA CYS A 176 -12.01 18.28 3.70
C CYS A 176 -12.25 19.05 5.00
N GLY A 177 -11.79 20.30 5.06
CA GLY A 177 -11.92 21.09 6.28
C GLY A 177 -11.79 22.60 6.03
N ILE A 178 -11.91 23.34 7.11
CA ILE A 178 -11.74 24.82 7.14
C ILE A 178 -10.26 25.17 7.04
#